data_AF-A0A962WK93-F1
#
_entry.id   AF-A0A962WK93-F1
#
_cell.length_a   1.000
_cell.length_b   1.000
_cell.length_c   1.000
_cell.angle_alpha   90.00
_cell.angle_beta   90.00
_cell.angle_gamma   90.00
#
_symmetry.space_group_name_H-M   'P 1'
#
loop_
_entity.id
_entity.type
_entity.pdbx_description
1 polymer ?
#
loop_
_entity_poly.entity_id
_entity_poly.type
_entity_poly.pdbx_seq_one_letter_code
_entity_poly.pdbx_strand_id
1 'polypeptide(L)'
;MYVAVKGGEQAIDNAHALLERDRRGDPAVREIEVAQIEQQLGLMVDRVMSEGALYDRELAALAIKQARGDAVEAIFLLRAWRTTLTRFGYSEPVDTARMRIERRISAAFKDIPGGQLLGPTFDYTHRLLDFSLSDRPCFRSGSTRADALGTAADQVPVDRPGTDTRARVLDLLCAEGLVRPERASER
;
A
#
# COMPACT_ATOMS: atom_id res chain seq x y z
N MET A 1 34.63 -36.57 -28.57
CA MET A 1 33.28 -37.11 -28.32
C MET A 1 32.69 -36.32 -27.17
N TYR A 2 31.53 -35.68 -27.35
CA TYR A 2 30.82 -35.01 -26.26
C TYR A 2 29.83 -35.99 -25.62
N VAL A 3 29.73 -35.98 -24.29
CA VAL A 3 28.82 -36.83 -23.50
C VAL A 3 27.96 -35.94 -22.63
N ALA A 4 26.67 -36.27 -22.50
CA ALA A 4 25.76 -35.52 -21.65
C ALA A 4 26.15 -35.69 -20.16
N VAL A 5 26.29 -34.57 -19.46
CA VAL A 5 26.54 -34.52 -18.01
C VAL A 5 25.38 -33.80 -17.32
N LYS A 6 25.05 -34.20 -16.09
CA LYS A 6 24.07 -33.49 -15.27
C LYS A 6 24.73 -32.28 -14.61
N GLY A 7 24.10 -31.11 -14.73
CA GLY A 7 24.55 -29.88 -14.05
C GLY A 7 23.43 -28.90 -13.70
N GLY A 8 22.17 -29.24 -14.01
CA GLY A 8 21.03 -28.32 -13.85
C GLY A 8 20.76 -27.96 -12.38
N GLU A 9 20.72 -28.95 -11.49
CA GLU A 9 20.49 -28.73 -10.05
C GLU A 9 21.56 -27.81 -9.44
N GLN A 10 22.83 -28.12 -9.68
CA GLN A 10 23.94 -27.27 -9.23
C GLN A 10 23.86 -25.85 -9.80
N ALA A 11 23.41 -25.68 -11.04
CA ALA A 11 23.22 -24.36 -11.64
C ALA A 11 22.06 -23.60 -10.99
N ILE A 12 20.96 -24.27 -10.63
CA ILE A 12 19.82 -23.69 -9.92
C ILE A 12 20.24 -23.24 -8.52
N ASP A 13 20.95 -24.08 -7.76
CA ASP A 13 21.42 -23.74 -6.40
C ASP A 13 22.36 -22.54 -6.42
N ASN A 14 23.28 -22.49 -7.38
CA ASN A 14 24.16 -21.34 -7.57
C ASN A 14 23.37 -20.08 -7.94
N ALA A 15 22.33 -20.20 -8.76
CA ALA A 15 21.47 -19.07 -9.11
C ALA A 15 20.69 -18.55 -7.89
N HIS A 16 20.17 -19.43 -7.03
CA HIS A 16 19.53 -19.03 -5.77
C HIS A 16 20.51 -18.34 -4.83
N ALA A 17 21.74 -18.85 -4.70
CA ALA A 17 22.77 -18.21 -3.87
C ALA A 17 23.15 -16.81 -4.40
N LEU A 18 23.22 -16.64 -5.72
CA LEU A 18 23.43 -15.33 -6.34
C LEU A 18 22.25 -14.39 -6.07
N LEU A 19 21.02 -14.88 -6.20
CA LEU A 19 19.81 -14.11 -5.93
C LEU A 19 19.78 -13.61 -4.48
N GLU A 20 20.13 -14.47 -3.53
CA GLU A 20 20.15 -14.15 -2.10
C GLU A 20 21.26 -13.14 -1.75
N ARG A 21 22.45 -13.30 -2.34
CA ARG A 21 23.53 -12.31 -2.20
C ARG A 21 23.10 -10.95 -2.75
N ASP A 22 22.47 -10.93 -3.92
CA ASP A 22 22.01 -9.69 -4.55
C ASP A 22 20.81 -9.08 -3.79
N ARG A 23 19.97 -9.91 -3.15
CA ARG A 23 18.91 -9.45 -2.22
C ARG A 23 19.51 -8.76 -1.00
N ARG A 24 20.56 -9.34 -0.41
CA ARG A 24 21.23 -8.76 0.76
C ARG A 24 21.99 -7.47 0.42
N GLY A 25 22.62 -7.40 -0.76
CA GLY A 25 23.43 -6.25 -1.17
C GLY A 25 24.70 -6.11 -0.33
N ASP A 26 25.22 -4.88 -0.20
CA ASP A 26 26.42 -4.57 0.56
C ASP A 26 26.20 -4.82 2.08
N PRO A 27 26.99 -5.72 2.72
CA PRO A 27 26.89 -5.96 4.16
C PRO A 27 27.19 -4.74 5.03
N ALA A 28 27.91 -3.73 4.52
CA ALA A 28 28.16 -2.48 5.23
C ALA A 28 26.91 -1.61 5.37
N VAL A 29 25.91 -1.82 4.50
CA VAL A 29 24.58 -1.21 4.62
C VAL A 29 23.72 -2.09 5.51
N ARG A 30 23.04 -1.46 6.48
CA ARG A 30 22.09 -2.15 7.37
C ARG A 30 21.01 -2.83 6.54
N GLU A 31 20.72 -4.09 6.88
CA GLU A 31 19.65 -4.82 6.20
C GLU A 31 18.28 -4.19 6.50
N ILE A 32 17.42 -4.11 5.49
CA ILE A 32 16.05 -3.63 5.62
C ILE A 32 15.24 -4.60 6.48
N GLU A 33 14.58 -4.08 7.51
CA GLU A 33 13.69 -4.83 8.39
C GLU A 33 12.28 -4.91 7.80
N VAL A 34 11.57 -6.01 8.08
CA VAL A 34 10.18 -6.19 7.62
C VAL A 34 9.29 -5.06 8.16
N ALA A 35 9.46 -4.68 9.42
CA ALA A 35 8.74 -3.56 10.03
C ALA A 35 8.98 -2.22 9.31
N GLN A 36 10.19 -1.98 8.78
CA GLN A 36 10.45 -0.75 8.01
C GLN A 36 9.63 -0.72 6.71
N ILE A 37 9.56 -1.85 6.00
CA ILE A 37 8.74 -1.97 4.78
C ILE A 37 7.26 -1.82 5.12
N GLU A 38 6.79 -2.53 6.15
CA GLU A 38 5.39 -2.54 6.59
C GLU A 38 4.87 -1.14 6.98
N GLN A 39 5.72 -0.34 7.64
CA GLN A 39 5.35 0.97 8.17
C GLN A 39 5.63 2.12 7.18
N GLN A 40 6.72 2.07 6.40
CA GLN A 40 7.17 3.19 5.57
C GLN A 40 6.80 3.04 4.09
N LEU A 41 6.58 1.80 3.62
CA LEU A 41 6.23 1.50 2.22
C LEU A 41 4.77 1.04 2.09
N GLY A 42 3.87 1.63 2.89
CA GLY A 42 2.47 1.20 3.02
C GLY A 42 1.71 1.05 1.69
N LEU A 43 1.90 1.95 0.73
CA LEU A 43 1.22 1.84 -0.58
C LEU A 43 1.64 0.59 -1.38
N MET A 44 2.90 0.17 -1.25
CA MET A 44 3.37 -1.07 -1.88
C MET A 44 2.79 -2.29 -1.16
N VAL A 45 2.73 -2.24 0.17
CA VAL A 45 2.10 -3.28 1.00
C VAL A 45 0.61 -3.43 0.63
N ASP A 46 -0.12 -2.32 0.52
CA ASP A 46 -1.55 -2.31 0.15
C ASP A 46 -1.78 -2.92 -1.24
N ARG A 47 -0.90 -2.60 -2.20
CA ARG A 47 -0.94 -3.20 -3.54
C ARG A 47 -0.74 -4.71 -3.49
N VAL A 48 0.29 -5.17 -2.79
CA VAL A 48 0.62 -6.59 -2.67
C VAL A 48 -0.50 -7.36 -1.95
N MET A 49 -1.09 -6.81 -0.89
CA MET A 49 -2.25 -7.41 -0.22
C MET A 49 -3.46 -7.52 -1.16
N SER A 50 -3.76 -6.43 -1.89
CA SER A 50 -4.92 -6.35 -2.77
C SER A 50 -4.83 -7.34 -3.95
N GLU A 51 -3.69 -7.38 -4.65
CA GLU A 51 -3.49 -8.26 -5.80
C GLU A 51 -3.15 -9.70 -5.38
N GLY A 52 -2.52 -9.90 -4.21
CA GLY A 52 -2.25 -11.21 -3.61
C GLY A 52 -3.47 -11.87 -2.96
N ALA A 53 -4.57 -11.11 -2.79
CA ALA A 53 -5.84 -11.54 -2.21
C ALA A 53 -5.72 -12.12 -0.78
N LEU A 54 -4.78 -11.58 0.02
CA LEU A 54 -4.59 -11.90 1.42
C LEU A 54 -4.34 -10.61 2.20
N TYR A 55 -5.23 -10.29 3.13
CA TYR A 55 -5.09 -9.12 3.98
C TYR A 55 -4.22 -9.48 5.20
N ASP A 56 -2.91 -9.27 5.06
CA ASP A 56 -1.92 -9.40 6.12
C ASP A 56 -0.71 -8.50 5.77
N ARG A 57 -0.53 -7.42 6.56
CA ARG A 57 0.48 -6.40 6.28
C ARG A 57 1.90 -6.93 6.46
N GLU A 58 2.13 -7.74 7.49
CA GLU A 58 3.45 -8.28 7.83
C GLU A 58 3.89 -9.30 6.76
N LEU A 59 2.99 -10.21 6.35
CA LEU A 59 3.28 -11.17 5.28
C LEU A 59 3.49 -10.49 3.93
N ALA A 60 2.72 -9.44 3.61
CA ALA A 60 2.94 -8.66 2.40
C ALA A 60 4.32 -7.94 2.44
N ALA A 61 4.70 -7.37 3.58
CA ALA A 61 6.01 -6.76 3.76
C ALA A 61 7.16 -7.79 3.67
N LEU A 62 6.97 -8.99 4.21
CA LEU A 62 7.90 -10.11 4.06
C LEU A 62 8.05 -10.53 2.59
N ALA A 63 6.94 -10.66 1.86
CA ALA A 63 6.96 -10.99 0.44
C ALA A 63 7.69 -9.92 -0.38
N ILE A 64 7.48 -8.63 -0.08
CA ILE A 64 8.21 -7.50 -0.69
C ILE A 64 9.72 -7.61 -0.42
N LYS A 65 10.10 -7.90 0.84
CA LYS A 65 11.51 -8.10 1.23
C LYS A 65 12.14 -9.26 0.45
N GLN A 66 11.44 -10.39 0.37
CA GLN A 66 11.90 -11.59 -0.35
C GLN A 66 12.05 -11.31 -1.85
N ALA A 67 11.11 -10.59 -2.44
CA ALA A 67 11.09 -10.22 -3.85
C ALA A 67 12.01 -9.06 -4.23
N ARG A 68 12.82 -8.52 -3.31
CA ARG A 68 13.70 -7.35 -3.54
C ARG A 68 12.93 -6.11 -4.02
N GLY A 69 11.69 -5.95 -3.59
CA GLY A 69 10.82 -4.85 -4.04
C GLY A 69 10.15 -5.06 -5.40
N ASP A 70 10.33 -6.23 -6.05
CA ASP A 70 9.52 -6.59 -7.22
C ASP A 70 8.09 -6.90 -6.78
N ALA A 71 7.17 -5.99 -7.11
CA ALA A 71 5.77 -6.13 -6.73
C ALA A 71 5.11 -7.37 -7.35
N VAL A 72 5.44 -7.72 -8.60
CA VAL A 72 4.81 -8.85 -9.30
C VAL A 72 5.21 -10.17 -8.63
N GLU A 73 6.49 -10.31 -8.31
CA GLU A 73 7.00 -11.49 -7.60
C GLU A 73 6.46 -11.55 -6.16
N ALA A 74 6.41 -10.42 -5.44
CA ALA A 74 5.83 -10.36 -4.09
C ALA A 74 4.34 -10.78 -4.08
N ILE A 75 3.56 -10.34 -5.06
CA ILE A 75 2.16 -10.75 -5.25
C ILE A 75 2.08 -12.25 -5.49
N PHE A 76 2.96 -12.80 -6.33
CA PHE A 76 2.97 -14.22 -6.63
C PHE A 76 3.31 -15.07 -5.39
N LEU A 77 4.31 -14.64 -4.60
CA LEU A 77 4.66 -15.26 -3.32
C LEU A 77 3.49 -15.27 -2.34
N LEU A 78 2.83 -14.12 -2.14
CA LEU A 78 1.70 -14.02 -1.22
C LEU A 78 0.50 -14.85 -1.68
N ARG A 79 0.25 -14.87 -2.99
CA ARG A 79 -0.83 -15.68 -3.59
C ARG A 79 -0.54 -17.17 -3.48
N ALA A 80 0.71 -17.59 -3.67
CA ALA A 80 1.14 -18.97 -3.46
C ALA A 80 0.98 -19.36 -1.99
N TRP A 81 1.43 -18.52 -1.06
CA TRP A 81 1.26 -18.74 0.37
C TRP A 81 -0.20 -18.90 0.77
N ARG A 82 -1.11 -18.06 0.26
CA ARG A 82 -2.55 -18.18 0.51
C ARG A 82 -3.10 -19.57 0.16
N THR A 83 -2.54 -20.27 -0.84
CA THR A 83 -3.02 -21.62 -1.22
C THR A 83 -2.65 -22.70 -0.21
N THR A 84 -1.68 -22.46 0.68
CA THR A 84 -1.30 -23.38 1.75
C THR A 84 -2.21 -23.24 2.99
N LEU A 85 -2.99 -22.15 3.07
CA LEU A 85 -3.83 -21.82 4.22
C LEU A 85 -5.19 -22.52 4.16
N THR A 86 -5.66 -22.98 5.32
CA THR A 86 -7.03 -23.52 5.46
C THR A 86 -8.05 -22.38 5.50
N ARG A 87 -9.19 -22.57 4.84
CA ARG A 87 -10.31 -21.63 4.92
C ARG A 87 -11.18 -21.95 6.14
N PHE A 88 -11.14 -21.09 7.15
CA PHE A 88 -11.92 -21.27 8.37
C PHE A 88 -13.40 -20.87 8.22
N GLY A 89 -13.72 -19.93 7.34
CA GLY A 89 -15.09 -19.44 7.17
C GLY A 89 -15.21 -18.31 6.14
N TYR A 90 -16.36 -17.65 6.17
CA TYR A 90 -16.70 -16.50 5.33
C TYR A 90 -17.10 -15.34 6.24
N SER A 91 -16.70 -14.12 5.87
CA SER A 91 -17.18 -12.91 6.55
C SER A 91 -18.58 -12.56 6.07
N GLU A 92 -19.32 -11.83 6.90
CA GLU A 92 -20.49 -11.10 6.46
C GLU A 92 -20.08 -9.97 5.48
N PRO A 93 -20.98 -9.54 4.58
CA PRO A 93 -20.74 -8.38 3.73
C PRO A 93 -20.42 -7.12 4.56
N VAL A 94 -19.38 -6.39 4.16
CA VAL A 94 -18.98 -5.16 4.86
C VAL A 94 -19.94 -4.01 4.53
N ASP A 95 -20.53 -3.40 5.54
CA ASP A 95 -21.30 -2.16 5.38
C ASP A 95 -20.39 -0.93 5.34
N THR A 96 -20.07 -0.47 4.14
CA THR A 96 -19.23 0.72 3.92
C THR A 96 -19.89 2.03 4.31
N ALA A 97 -21.19 2.07 4.65
CA ALA A 97 -21.86 3.28 5.15
C ALA A 97 -21.41 3.60 6.59
N ARG A 98 -20.94 2.59 7.32
CA ARG A 98 -20.42 2.70 8.70
C ARG A 98 -18.90 2.79 8.75
N MET A 99 -18.25 2.99 7.61
CA MET A 99 -16.79 3.08 7.53
C MET A 99 -16.29 4.28 8.35
N ARG A 100 -15.22 4.08 9.13
CA ARG A 100 -14.45 5.18 9.70
C ARG A 100 -13.64 5.82 8.58
N ILE A 101 -14.01 7.04 8.20
CA ILE A 101 -13.51 7.68 6.97
C ILE A 101 -12.14 8.34 7.24
N GLU A 102 -11.11 7.91 6.52
CA GLU A 102 -9.81 8.60 6.48
C GLU A 102 -9.72 9.61 5.32
N ARG A 103 -10.42 9.31 4.22
CA ARG A 103 -10.51 10.16 3.03
C ARG A 103 -11.89 10.00 2.38
N ARG A 104 -12.50 11.12 1.97
CA ARG A 104 -13.79 11.17 1.26
C ARG A 104 -13.80 12.34 0.29
N ILE A 105 -13.82 12.03 -1.00
CA ILE A 105 -13.91 13.03 -2.06
C ILE A 105 -15.04 12.69 -3.03
N SER A 106 -15.67 13.71 -3.60
CA SER A 106 -16.66 13.60 -4.67
C SER A 106 -16.37 14.64 -5.74
N ALA A 107 -16.27 14.20 -6.99
CA ALA A 107 -16.13 15.10 -8.14
C ALA A 107 -17.50 15.57 -8.70
N ALA A 108 -18.61 14.97 -8.25
CA ALA A 108 -19.94 15.27 -8.78
C ALA A 108 -20.49 16.62 -8.32
N PHE A 109 -20.10 17.06 -7.13
CA PHE A 109 -20.53 18.32 -6.54
C PHE A 109 -19.34 19.05 -5.94
N LYS A 110 -19.40 20.38 -5.91
CA LYS A 110 -18.41 21.20 -5.21
C LYS A 110 -18.37 20.83 -3.73
N ASP A 111 -19.53 20.84 -3.07
CA ASP A 111 -19.70 20.50 -1.67
C ASP A 111 -20.73 19.38 -1.51
N ILE A 112 -20.54 18.52 -0.51
CA ILE A 112 -21.42 17.39 -0.19
C ILE A 112 -21.73 17.39 1.31
N PRO A 113 -22.87 16.83 1.76
CA PRO A 113 -23.16 16.69 3.19
C PRO A 113 -22.00 16.00 3.91
N GLY A 114 -21.53 16.59 5.02
CA GLY A 114 -20.34 16.12 5.75
C GLY A 114 -18.99 16.52 5.13
N GLY A 115 -18.99 17.33 4.06
CA GLY A 115 -17.80 17.94 3.46
C GLY A 115 -16.91 17.01 2.64
N GLN A 116 -15.95 17.63 1.96
CA GLN A 116 -14.85 16.95 1.26
C GLN A 116 -13.69 16.77 2.26
N LEU A 117 -13.24 15.54 2.46
CA LEU A 117 -12.09 15.19 3.31
C LEU A 117 -10.96 14.64 2.45
N LEU A 118 -9.90 15.42 2.26
CA LEU A 118 -8.76 14.99 1.44
C LEU A 118 -7.96 13.86 2.11
N GLY A 119 -7.76 13.89 3.42
CA GLY A 119 -6.89 12.91 4.09
C GLY A 119 -5.45 12.91 3.52
N PRO A 120 -4.64 11.88 3.84
CA PRO A 120 -3.29 11.73 3.30
C PRO A 120 -3.33 11.45 1.79
N THR A 121 -2.73 12.31 0.96
CA THR A 121 -2.72 12.14 -0.51
C THR A 121 -1.54 12.82 -1.21
N PHE A 122 -1.19 12.33 -2.40
CA PHE A 122 -0.24 12.94 -3.32
C PHE A 122 -0.87 13.86 -4.38
N ASP A 123 -2.21 13.95 -4.48
CA ASP A 123 -2.92 14.55 -5.63
C ASP A 123 -2.53 16.00 -5.96
N TYR A 124 -2.10 16.77 -4.96
CA TYR A 124 -1.74 18.19 -5.11
C TYR A 124 -0.27 18.46 -4.85
N THR A 125 0.55 17.41 -4.80
CA THR A 125 2.00 17.55 -4.63
C THR A 125 2.67 17.89 -5.96
N HIS A 126 3.68 18.76 -5.91
CA HIS A 126 4.56 18.95 -7.06
C HIS A 126 5.47 17.73 -7.18
N ARG A 127 5.55 17.13 -8.37
CA ARG A 127 6.35 15.93 -8.65
C ARG A 127 7.83 16.26 -8.80
N LEU A 128 8.43 16.78 -7.73
CA LEU A 128 9.84 17.12 -7.62
C LEU A 128 10.50 16.18 -6.61
N LEU A 129 11.75 15.79 -6.85
CA LEU A 129 12.51 14.98 -5.90
C LEU A 129 12.81 15.81 -4.65
N ASP A 130 12.48 15.25 -3.48
CA ASP A 130 12.77 15.85 -2.20
C ASP A 130 14.12 15.37 -1.67
N PHE A 131 15.15 16.20 -1.83
CA PHE A 131 16.49 15.88 -1.37
C PHE A 131 16.66 15.98 0.15
N SER A 132 15.68 16.55 0.88
CA SER A 132 15.73 16.59 2.35
C SER A 132 15.63 15.20 2.98
N LEU A 133 15.09 14.22 2.24
CA LEU A 133 15.01 12.81 2.64
C LEU A 133 16.31 12.03 2.39
N SER A 134 17.35 12.66 1.84
CA SER A 134 18.63 12.00 1.58
C SER A 134 19.64 12.23 2.70
N ASP A 135 20.41 11.20 3.06
CA ASP A 135 21.49 11.29 4.06
C ASP A 135 22.70 12.13 3.59
N ARG A 136 22.72 12.52 2.32
CA ARG A 136 23.80 13.32 1.74
C ARG A 136 23.47 14.81 1.87
N PRO A 137 24.42 15.66 2.26
CA PRO A 137 24.25 17.11 2.15
C PRO A 137 24.13 17.47 0.67
N CYS A 138 22.90 17.61 0.20
CA CYS A 138 22.59 18.04 -1.16
C CYS A 138 22.68 19.56 -1.25
N PHE A 139 23.04 20.04 -2.45
CA PHE A 139 23.08 21.45 -2.84
C PHE A 139 21.86 22.18 -2.27
N ARG A 140 22.06 23.28 -1.51
CA ARG A 140 20.97 24.08 -0.95
C ARG A 140 20.08 24.58 -2.09
N SER A 141 19.02 23.84 -2.41
CA SER A 141 17.86 24.37 -3.11
C SER A 141 17.16 25.29 -2.11
N GLY A 142 17.07 26.57 -2.43
CA GLY A 142 16.50 27.60 -1.57
C GLY A 142 14.98 27.47 -1.39
N SER A 143 14.49 26.34 -0.89
CA SER A 143 13.13 26.21 -0.38
C SER A 143 13.16 25.95 1.13
N THR A 144 12.88 27.00 1.88
CA THR A 144 12.65 27.10 3.32
C THR A 144 11.40 26.33 3.79
N ARG A 145 11.10 25.16 3.21
CA ARG A 145 9.91 24.37 3.52
C ARG A 145 10.18 23.12 4.35
N ALA A 146 11.42 22.63 4.35
CA ALA A 146 11.82 21.44 5.13
C ALA A 146 11.70 21.67 6.65
N ASP A 147 11.97 22.88 7.14
CA ASP A 147 11.90 23.20 8.57
C ASP A 147 10.45 23.29 9.12
N ALA A 148 9.44 23.41 8.26
CA ALA A 148 8.04 23.59 8.67
C ALA A 148 7.24 22.27 8.73
N LEU A 149 7.71 21.21 8.07
CA LEU A 149 7.00 19.92 7.99
C LEU A 149 7.42 18.95 9.11
N GLY A 150 8.67 19.02 9.58
CA GLY A 150 9.19 18.14 10.63
C GLY A 150 8.63 18.39 12.04
N THR A 151 8.14 19.60 12.32
CA THR A 151 7.50 19.97 13.60
C THR A 151 5.97 19.86 13.58
N ALA A 152 5.37 19.75 12.39
CA ALA A 152 3.91 19.69 12.24
C ALA A 152 3.34 18.26 12.31
N ALA A 153 4.15 17.22 12.08
CA ALA A 153 3.68 15.83 12.05
C ALA A 153 3.02 15.37 13.35
N ASP A 154 3.45 15.92 14.49
CA ASP A 154 2.92 15.62 15.83
C ASP A 154 1.84 16.61 16.30
N GLN A 155 1.55 17.65 15.50
CA GLN A 155 0.66 18.76 15.87
C GLN A 155 -0.54 18.93 14.94
N VAL A 156 -0.72 18.10 13.91
CA VAL A 156 -1.97 18.12 13.16
C VAL A 156 -3.08 17.65 14.11
N PRO A 157 -4.09 18.48 14.42
CA PRO A 157 -5.26 18.00 15.11
C PRO A 157 -5.83 16.88 14.25
N VAL A 158 -5.74 15.64 14.73
CA VAL A 158 -6.56 14.56 14.19
C VAL A 158 -7.96 14.91 14.64
N ASP A 159 -8.62 15.78 13.88
CA ASP A 159 -10.03 16.05 14.03
C ASP A 159 -10.70 14.71 13.73
N ARG A 160 -10.92 13.94 14.80
CA ARG A 160 -11.48 12.59 14.70
C ARG A 160 -12.81 12.81 13.98
N PRO A 161 -13.02 12.24 12.79
CA PRO A 161 -14.26 12.44 12.09
C PRO A 161 -15.37 12.05 13.06
N GLY A 162 -16.19 13.04 13.43
CA GLY A 162 -17.35 12.81 14.28
C GLY A 162 -18.14 11.64 13.71
N THR A 163 -18.78 10.88 14.59
CA THR A 163 -19.65 9.74 14.30
C THR A 163 -20.90 10.10 13.49
N ASP A 164 -20.90 11.27 12.82
CA ASP A 164 -21.96 11.69 11.95
C ASP A 164 -21.99 10.79 10.72
N THR A 165 -23.08 10.05 10.59
CA THR A 165 -23.38 9.19 9.44
C THR A 165 -23.29 10.02 8.16
N ARG A 166 -22.19 9.88 7.42
CA ARG A 166 -22.00 10.61 6.16
C ARG A 166 -22.67 9.84 5.04
N ALA A 167 -23.76 10.40 4.50
CA ALA A 167 -24.48 9.80 3.37
C ALA A 167 -23.55 9.59 2.15
N ARG A 168 -23.73 8.46 1.44
CA ARG A 168 -23.02 8.22 0.19
C ARG A 168 -23.62 9.13 -0.87
N VAL A 169 -22.76 9.65 -1.76
CA VAL A 169 -23.21 10.54 -2.84
C VAL A 169 -24.18 9.83 -3.79
N LEU A 170 -23.99 8.52 -4.00
CA LEU A 170 -24.92 7.72 -4.79
C LEU A 170 -26.32 7.66 -4.16
N ASP A 171 -26.45 7.64 -2.83
CA ASP A 171 -27.75 7.62 -2.17
C ASP A 171 -28.50 8.93 -2.41
N LEU A 172 -27.79 10.06 -2.44
CA LEU A 172 -28.35 11.37 -2.79
C LEU A 172 -28.87 11.38 -4.24
N LEU A 173 -28.06 10.88 -5.18
CA LEU A 173 -28.45 10.79 -6.59
C LEU A 173 -29.63 9.82 -6.80
N CYS A 174 -29.72 8.75 -6.01
CA CYS A 174 -30.85 7.83 -6.04
C CYS A 174 -32.13 8.49 -5.49
N ALA A 175 -32.02 9.29 -4.41
CA ALA A 175 -33.14 10.03 -3.86
C ALA A 175 -33.73 11.05 -4.85
N GLU A 176 -32.88 11.64 -5.69
CA GLU A 176 -33.29 12.55 -6.77
C GLU A 176 -33.73 11.81 -8.05
N GLY A 177 -33.68 10.47 -8.08
CA GLY A 177 -34.07 9.66 -9.23
C GLY A 177 -33.08 9.74 -10.42
N LEU A 178 -31.88 10.28 -10.21
CA LEU A 178 -30.84 10.43 -11.24
C LEU A 178 -30.09 9.12 -11.49
N VAL A 179 -30.02 8.25 -10.47
CA VAL A 179 -29.36 6.94 -10.53
C VAL A 179 -30.30 5.88 -9.95
N ARG A 180 -30.25 4.67 -10.48
CA ARG A 180 -30.99 3.54 -9.90
C ARG A 180 -30.23 2.97 -8.71
N PRO A 181 -30.92 2.65 -7.59
CA PRO A 181 -30.27 2.01 -6.47
C PRO A 181 -29.72 0.65 -6.88
N GLU A 182 -28.56 0.30 -6.33
CA GLU A 182 -28.02 -1.04 -6.47
C GLU A 182 -28.96 -2.03 -5.79
N ARG A 183 -29.37 -3.08 -6.50
CA ARG A 183 -30.18 -4.13 -5.92
C ARG A 183 -29.29 -4.92 -4.97
N ALA A 184 -29.76 -5.14 -3.73
CA ALA A 184 -29.11 -6.09 -2.85
C ALA A 184 -28.98 -7.43 -3.60
N SER A 185 -27.77 -7.98 -3.65
CA SER A 185 -27.55 -9.29 -4.23
C SER A 185 -28.40 -10.29 -3.43
N GLU A 186 -29.38 -10.92 -4.08
CA GLU A 186 -30.11 -12.05 -3.52
C GLU A 186 -29.11 -13.20 -3.30
N ARG A 187 -28.58 -13.31 -2.09
CA ARG A 187 -27.80 -14.46 -1.61
C ARG A 187 -28.17 -14.75 -0.18
#